data_AF-A0A957UF56-F1
#
_entry.id   AF-A0A957UF56-F1
#
_cell.length_a   1.000
_cell.length_b   1.000
_cell.length_c   1.000
_cell.angle_alpha   90.00
_cell.angle_beta   90.00
_cell.angle_gamma   90.00
#
_symmetry.space_group_name_H-M   'P 1'
#
loop_
_entity.id
_entity.type
_entity.pdbx_description
1 polymer ?
#
loop_
_entity_poly.entity_id
_entity_poly.type
_entity_poly.pdbx_seq_one_letter_code
_entity_poly.pdbx_strand_id
1 'polypeptide(L)'
;MSAEDTHRSIPIKQVMPLGRVRKMMAQSMQASVQRAALSQVTREMDLSAVQAARAAAGEQRHSLNTYIMAAVARTLPNHPLLNAELVDDKVVVFDAVNLGMAVAVNDGLVVTVVRDA
;
A
#
# COMPACT_ATOMS: atom_id res chain seq x y z
N MET A 1 0.99 -24.37 18.95
CA MET A 1 2.38 -24.38 18.47
C MET A 1 3.22 -23.69 19.53
N SER A 2 3.98 -24.49 20.31
CA SER A 2 4.94 -23.97 21.29
C SER A 2 6.01 -23.15 20.56
N ALA A 3 6.66 -22.22 21.25
CA ALA A 3 7.74 -21.40 20.69
C ALA A 3 9.01 -22.19 20.30
N GLU A 4 8.96 -23.51 20.42
CA GLU A 4 10.08 -24.46 20.26
C GLU A 4 10.08 -25.19 18.91
N ASP A 5 8.98 -25.18 18.16
CA ASP A 5 8.87 -25.91 16.87
C ASP A 5 9.25 -25.01 15.69
N THR A 6 10.54 -24.71 15.53
CA THR A 6 11.04 -24.16 14.28
C THR A 6 11.38 -25.30 13.32
N HIS A 7 11.19 -25.12 12.01
CA HIS A 7 11.58 -26.12 11.00
C HIS A 7 13.09 -26.36 10.89
N ARG A 8 13.91 -25.68 11.71
CA ARG A 8 15.37 -25.74 11.69
C ARG A 8 15.89 -26.41 12.96
N SER A 9 16.75 -27.41 12.80
CA SER A 9 17.38 -28.16 13.90
C SER A 9 18.60 -27.42 14.50
N ILE A 10 18.47 -26.12 14.78
CA ILE A 10 19.56 -25.26 15.28
C ILE A 10 19.14 -24.68 16.64
N PRO A 11 20.06 -24.53 17.63
CA PRO A 11 19.73 -23.95 18.93
C PRO A 11 19.15 -22.52 18.83
N ILE A 12 18.06 -22.26 19.56
CA ILE A 12 17.39 -20.96 19.59
C ILE A 12 18.16 -20.00 20.51
N LYS A 13 18.58 -18.84 19.99
CA LYS A 13 19.27 -17.81 20.77
C LYS A 13 18.30 -16.96 21.62
N GLN A 14 17.16 -16.57 21.06
CA GLN A 14 16.17 -15.73 21.74
C GLN A 14 14.83 -15.80 21.00
N VAL A 15 13.72 -15.71 21.74
CA VAL A 15 12.37 -15.53 21.20
C VAL A 15 11.84 -14.16 21.63
N MET A 16 11.33 -13.38 20.69
CA MET A 16 10.73 -12.06 20.97
C MET A 16 9.29 -12.02 20.45
N PRO A 17 8.31 -11.62 21.27
CA PRO A 17 6.93 -11.51 20.82
C PRO A 17 6.76 -10.32 19.87
N LEU A 18 5.92 -10.48 18.85
CA LEU A 18 5.50 -9.37 18.00
C LEU A 18 4.48 -8.47 18.71
N GLY A 19 4.60 -7.17 18.50
CA GLY A 19 3.57 -6.18 18.82
C GLY A 19 2.27 -6.43 18.05
N ARG A 20 1.16 -5.89 18.54
CA ARG A 20 -0.17 -6.14 17.97
C ARG A 20 -0.26 -5.70 16.50
N VAL A 21 0.29 -4.52 16.17
CA VAL A 21 0.28 -3.99 14.80
C VAL A 21 1.07 -4.90 13.86
N ARG A 22 2.28 -5.31 14.25
CA ARG A 22 3.10 -6.23 13.47
C ARG A 22 2.44 -7.59 13.23
N LYS A 23 1.72 -8.13 14.23
CA LYS A 23 0.96 -9.37 14.05
C LYS A 23 -0.11 -9.22 12.96
N MET A 24 -0.89 -8.14 12.99
CA MET A 24 -1.93 -7.86 11.98
C MET A 24 -1.33 -7.65 10.59
N MET A 25 -0.21 -6.92 10.50
CA MET A 25 0.52 -6.74 9.24
C MET A 25 0.99 -8.07 8.65
N ALA A 26 1.61 -8.94 9.47
CA ALA A 26 2.10 -10.24 9.03
C ALA A 26 0.97 -11.11 8.47
N GLN A 27 -0.18 -11.14 9.15
CA GLN A 27 -1.37 -11.87 8.70
C GLN A 27 -1.93 -11.29 7.39
N SER A 28 -2.06 -9.96 7.29
CA SER A 28 -2.57 -9.29 6.09
C SER A 28 -1.66 -9.49 4.87
N MET A 29 -0.34 -9.33 5.05
CA MET A 29 0.64 -9.54 3.97
C MET A 29 0.65 -10.99 3.48
N GLN A 30 0.64 -11.97 4.40
CA GLN A 30 0.58 -13.38 4.03
C GLN A 30 -0.68 -13.68 3.22
N ALA A 31 -1.84 -13.18 3.68
CA ALA A 31 -3.10 -13.37 2.97
C ALA A 31 -3.11 -12.69 1.59
N SER A 32 -2.48 -11.53 1.44
CA SER A 32 -2.36 -10.82 0.16
C SER A 32 -1.56 -11.63 -0.87
N VAL A 33 -0.36 -12.10 -0.50
CA VAL A 33 0.51 -12.89 -1.39
C VAL A 33 -0.13 -14.24 -1.76
N GLN A 34 -0.90 -14.84 -0.86
CA GLN A 34 -1.59 -16.10 -1.14
C GLN A 34 -2.77 -15.94 -2.10
N ARG A 35 -3.47 -14.80 -2.06
CA ARG A 35 -4.65 -14.54 -2.91
C ARG A 35 -4.30 -13.99 -4.29
N ALA A 36 -3.21 -13.24 -4.41
CA ALA A 36 -2.88 -12.51 -5.63
C ALA A 36 -1.66 -13.08 -6.35
N ALA A 37 -1.78 -13.29 -7.66
CA ALA A 37 -0.61 -13.45 -8.53
C ALA A 37 0.05 -12.09 -8.73
N LEU A 38 1.15 -11.84 -8.00
CA LEU A 38 1.84 -10.55 -8.04
C LEU A 38 2.60 -10.37 -9.35
N SER A 39 2.24 -9.34 -10.12
CA SER A 39 3.00 -8.84 -11.27
C SER A 39 3.37 -7.38 -11.03
N GLN A 40 4.61 -7.01 -11.33
CA GLN A 40 5.14 -5.67 -11.08
C GLN A 40 5.52 -5.00 -12.40
N VAL A 41 5.12 -3.73 -12.55
CA VAL A 41 5.50 -2.88 -13.68
C VAL A 41 6.30 -1.71 -13.14
N THR A 42 7.53 -1.55 -13.65
CA THR A 42 8.42 -0.44 -13.29
C THR A 42 8.49 0.54 -14.45
N ARG A 43 8.31 1.83 -14.14
CA ARG A 43 8.45 2.94 -15.09
C ARG A 43 9.15 4.11 -14.41
N GLU A 44 9.94 4.83 -15.18
CA GLU A 44 10.50 6.12 -14.79
C GLU A 44 9.62 7.24 -15.33
N MET A 45 9.47 8.32 -14.57
CA MET A 45 8.65 9.46 -14.93
C MET A 45 9.43 10.75 -14.66
N ASP A 46 9.42 11.67 -15.62
CA ASP A 46 9.97 13.00 -15.43
C ASP A 46 8.98 13.86 -14.62
N LEU A 47 9.43 14.35 -13.47
CA LEU A 47 8.64 15.19 -12.55
C LEU A 47 9.12 16.64 -12.54
N SER A 48 9.99 17.06 -13.46
CA SER A 48 10.57 18.40 -13.51
C SER A 48 9.50 19.51 -13.52
N ALA A 49 8.45 19.34 -14.34
CA ALA A 49 7.33 20.28 -14.39
C ALA A 49 6.54 20.34 -13.06
N VAL A 50 6.36 19.19 -12.39
CA VAL A 50 5.68 19.11 -11.09
C VAL A 50 6.51 19.82 -10.02
N GLN A 51 7.83 19.63 -10.02
CA GLN A 51 8.71 20.31 -9.08
C GLN A 51 8.72 21.83 -9.27
N ALA A 52 8.75 22.29 -10.53
CA ALA A 52 8.64 23.72 -10.84
C ALA A 52 7.31 24.32 -10.35
N ALA A 53 6.19 23.63 -10.59
CA ALA A 53 4.87 24.05 -10.11
C ALA A 53 4.80 24.07 -8.57
N ARG A 54 5.43 23.10 -7.89
CA ARG A 54 5.52 23.05 -6.42
C ARG A 54 6.30 24.22 -5.85
N ALA A 55 7.43 24.57 -6.46
CA ALA A 55 8.24 25.71 -6.04
C ALA A 55 7.45 27.02 -6.20
N ALA A 56 6.77 27.20 -7.34
CA ALA A 56 5.95 28.39 -7.61
C ALA A 56 4.75 28.53 -6.65
N ALA A 57 4.16 27.43 -6.19
CA ALA A 57 3.01 27.43 -5.26
C ALA A 57 3.40 27.61 -3.78
N GLY A 58 4.70 27.71 -3.48
CA GLY A 58 5.26 27.65 -2.13
C GLY A 58 5.47 26.18 -1.71
N GLU A 59 6.73 25.77 -1.59
CA GLU A 59 7.15 24.36 -1.43
C GLU A 59 6.47 23.61 -0.27
N GLN A 60 6.02 24.35 0.75
CA GLN A 60 5.35 23.84 1.95
C GLN A 60 3.86 23.56 1.75
N ARG A 61 3.26 24.06 0.66
CA ARG A 61 1.80 23.99 0.48
C ARG A 61 1.32 22.56 0.16
N HIS A 62 2.03 21.87 -0.73
CA HIS A 62 1.66 20.52 -1.18
C HIS A 62 2.90 19.63 -1.32
N SER A 63 2.87 18.45 -0.72
CA SER A 63 3.91 17.43 -0.88
C SER A 63 3.87 16.82 -2.29
N LEU A 64 4.96 16.17 -2.72
CA LEU A 64 4.95 15.44 -4.00
C LEU A 64 3.87 14.36 -4.03
N ASN A 65 3.63 13.67 -2.91
CA ASN A 65 2.57 12.67 -2.77
C ASN A 65 1.18 13.25 -3.13
N THR A 66 0.93 14.54 -2.85
CA THR A 66 -0.34 15.19 -3.20
C THR A 66 -0.58 15.17 -4.71
N TYR A 67 0.46 15.47 -5.50
CA TYR A 67 0.37 15.47 -6.97
C TYR A 67 0.21 14.06 -7.51
N ILE A 68 0.96 13.09 -6.95
CA ILE A 68 0.87 11.69 -7.37
C ILE A 68 -0.53 11.13 -7.07
N MET A 69 -1.05 11.34 -5.85
CA MET A 69 -2.38 10.88 -5.48
C MET A 69 -3.47 11.52 -6.34
N ALA A 70 -3.39 12.83 -6.62
CA ALA A 70 -4.34 13.50 -7.50
C ALA A 70 -4.28 12.97 -8.94
N ALA A 71 -3.09 12.65 -9.45
CA ALA A 71 -2.94 12.04 -10.78
C ALA A 71 -3.55 10.65 -10.83
N VAL A 72 -3.32 9.81 -9.81
CA VAL A 72 -3.92 8.47 -9.71
C VAL A 72 -5.45 8.56 -9.61
N ALA A 73 -5.97 9.42 -8.72
CA ALA A 73 -7.42 9.61 -8.52
C ALA A 73 -8.14 9.99 -9.82
N ARG A 74 -7.57 10.90 -10.61
CA ARG A 74 -8.13 11.34 -11.91
C ARG A 74 -7.99 10.31 -13.02
N THR A 75 -7.04 9.37 -12.89
CA THR A 75 -6.75 8.37 -13.92
C THR A 75 -7.64 7.14 -13.76
N LEU A 76 -7.85 6.67 -12.53
CA LEU A 76 -8.57 5.43 -12.23
C LEU A 76 -9.99 5.33 -12.84
N PRO A 77 -10.81 6.40 -12.92
CA PRO A 77 -12.13 6.33 -13.57
C PRO A 77 -12.09 5.91 -15.04
N ASN A 78 -10.99 6.21 -15.75
CA ASN A 78 -10.78 5.81 -17.14
C ASN A 78 -10.21 4.39 -17.28
N HIS A 79 -9.86 3.74 -16.16
CA HIS A 79 -9.28 2.40 -16.09
C HIS A 79 -10.03 1.53 -15.06
N PRO A 80 -11.30 1.21 -15.30
CA PRO A 80 -12.19 0.60 -14.30
C PRO A 80 -11.67 -0.73 -13.73
N LEU A 81 -10.93 -1.52 -14.53
CA LEU A 81 -10.34 -2.78 -14.07
C LEU A 81 -9.22 -2.60 -13.03
N LEU A 82 -8.65 -1.39 -12.91
CA LEU A 82 -7.70 -1.06 -11.84
C LEU A 82 -8.41 -0.65 -10.54
N ASN A 83 -9.70 -0.28 -10.60
CA ASN A 83 -10.56 0.02 -9.46
C ASN A 83 -11.59 -1.11 -9.26
N ALA A 84 -11.11 -2.34 -9.18
CA ALA A 84 -11.95 -3.53 -9.10
C ALA A 84 -11.38 -4.60 -8.15
N GLU A 85 -12.24 -5.52 -7.73
CA GLU A 85 -11.91 -6.67 -6.89
C GLU A 85 -12.39 -7.97 -7.55
N LEU A 86 -11.60 -9.03 -7.43
CA LEU A 86 -12.03 -10.39 -7.79
C LEU A 86 -12.72 -11.03 -6.58
N VAL A 87 -14.01 -11.29 -6.71
CA VAL A 87 -14.83 -11.96 -5.69
C VAL A 87 -15.38 -13.24 -6.31
N ASP A 88 -14.93 -14.38 -5.78
CA ASP A 88 -15.16 -15.70 -6.38
C ASP A 88 -14.76 -15.70 -7.87
N ASP A 89 -15.70 -15.92 -8.77
CA ASP A 89 -15.50 -15.91 -10.24
C ASP A 89 -16.02 -14.62 -10.90
N LYS A 90 -16.08 -13.51 -10.16
CA LYS A 90 -16.64 -12.23 -10.63
C LYS A 90 -15.69 -11.06 -10.39
N VAL A 91 -15.60 -10.17 -11.37
CA VAL A 91 -14.92 -8.89 -11.22
C VAL A 91 -15.95 -7.84 -10.78
N VAL A 92 -15.77 -7.30 -9.58
CA VAL A 92 -16.59 -6.23 -9.01
C VAL A 92 -15.88 -4.91 -9.25
N VAL A 93 -16.47 -4.03 -10.05
CA VAL A 93 -15.92 -2.70 -10.37
C VAL A 93 -16.57 -1.66 -9.47
N PHE A 94 -15.77 -0.73 -8.94
CA PHE A 94 -16.24 0.33 -8.05
C PHE A 94 -16.32 1.68 -8.78
N ASP A 95 -17.37 2.45 -8.46
CA ASP A 95 -17.58 3.80 -9.00
C ASP A 95 -16.71 4.84 -8.27
N ALA A 96 -16.77 4.83 -6.93
CA ALA A 96 -15.96 5.72 -6.10
C ALA A 96 -14.49 5.30 -6.07
N VAL A 97 -13.59 6.28 -6.11
CA VAL A 97 -12.15 6.08 -5.94
C VAL A 97 -11.76 6.41 -4.50
N ASN A 98 -11.25 5.41 -3.77
CA ASN A 98 -10.72 5.57 -2.43
C ASN A 98 -9.21 5.29 -2.44
N LEU A 99 -8.39 6.25 -2.02
CA LEU A 99 -6.93 6.11 -2.04
C LEU A 99 -6.37 5.85 -0.65
N GLY A 100 -5.65 4.74 -0.50
CA GLY A 100 -4.87 4.42 0.69
C GLY A 100 -3.50 5.08 0.66
N MET A 101 -3.12 5.77 1.73
CA MET A 101 -1.76 6.29 1.94
C MET A 101 -1.13 5.63 3.15
N ALA A 102 -0.02 4.94 2.90
CA ALA A 102 0.77 4.25 3.91
C ALA A 102 1.54 5.25 4.79
N VAL A 103 1.43 5.10 6.11
CA VAL A 103 2.07 5.94 7.11
C VAL A 103 2.83 5.05 8.09
N ALA A 104 4.13 5.29 8.19
CA ALA A 104 4.99 4.59 9.14
C ALA A 104 4.71 5.05 10.58
N VAL A 105 4.63 4.09 11.50
CA VAL A 105 4.48 4.32 12.94
C VAL A 105 5.53 3.48 13.68
N ASN A 106 5.82 3.81 14.95
CA ASN A 106 6.88 3.15 15.72
C ASN A 106 6.77 1.60 15.74
N ASP A 107 5.54 1.06 15.78
CA ASP A 107 5.28 -0.38 15.83
C ASP A 107 4.85 -0.98 14.47
N GLY A 108 5.01 -0.27 13.35
CA GLY A 108 4.71 -0.81 12.02
C GLY A 108 4.22 0.21 11.00
N LEU A 109 3.14 -0.15 10.30
CA LEU A 109 2.55 0.64 9.23
C LEU A 109 1.03 0.67 9.39
N VAL A 110 0.45 1.85 9.18
CA VAL A 110 -1.00 2.02 9.07
C VAL A 110 -1.34 2.65 7.72
N VAL A 111 -2.54 2.38 7.21
CA VAL A 111 -3.02 2.98 5.95
C VAL A 111 -4.16 3.92 6.28
N THR A 112 -4.00 5.19 5.90
CA THR A 112 -5.07 6.20 5.95
C THR A 112 -5.81 6.19 4.62
N VAL A 113 -7.12 6.44 4.63
CA VAL A 113 -7.94 6.40 3.41
C VAL A 113 -8.47 7.81 3.13
N VAL A 114 -8.13 8.33 1.95
CA VAL A 114 -8.82 9.48 1.36
C VAL A 114 -10.03 8.93 0.62
N ARG A 115 -11.22 9.31 1.08
CA ARG A 115 -12.49 8.89 0.47
C ARG A 115 -12.89 9.85 -0.62
N ASP A 116 -13.50 9.32 -1.68
CA ASP A 116 -14.01 10.08 -2.82
C ASP A 116 -12.95 11.04 -3.38
N ALA A 117 -11.75 10.48 -3.64
CA ALA A 117 -10.52 11.19 -3.97
C ALA A 117 -10.51 11.84 -5.36
#